data_AF-A0A973SPX4-F1
#
_entry.id   AF-A0A973SPX4-F1
#
_cell.length_a   1.000
_cell.length_b   1.000
_cell.length_c   1.000
_cell.angle_alpha   90.00
_cell.angle_beta   90.00
_cell.angle_gamma   90.00
#
_symmetry.space_group_name_H-M   'P 1'
#
loop_
_entity.id
_entity.type
_entity.pdbx_description
1 polymer ?
#
loop_
_entity_poly.entity_id
_entity_poly.type
_entity_poly.pdbx_seq_one_letter_code
_entity_poly.pdbx_strand_id
1 'polypeptide(L)'
;MLRALLLRFRPTVLRTLDPDPPRSRRLGDHPDHVASARFAAAAAAGRGISVVAYRGYPMTGWSPNLGGRACELKRQVFRVYRAHDYRVRPGWRYGAWLERMYRIAH
;
A
#
# COMPACT_ATOMS: atom_id res chain seq x y z
N MET A 1 13.28 5.79 15.72
CA MET A 1 11.82 6.03 15.78
C MET A 1 10.99 4.78 15.41
N LEU A 2 11.05 4.24 14.18
CA LEU A 2 10.20 3.09 13.80
C LEU A 2 10.49 1.77 14.56
N ARG A 3 11.77 1.47 14.85
CA ARG A 3 12.14 0.31 15.69
C ARG A 3 11.51 0.34 17.08
N ALA A 4 11.34 1.53 17.68
CA ALA A 4 10.70 1.67 18.98
C ALA A 4 9.20 1.31 18.92
N LEU A 5 8.52 1.64 17.81
CA LEU A 5 7.14 1.23 17.58
C LEU A 5 7.02 -0.29 17.41
N LEU A 6 7.96 -0.93 16.70
CA LEU A 6 7.98 -2.39 16.57
C LEU A 6 8.19 -3.09 17.93
N LEU A 7 9.02 -2.52 18.82
CA LEU A 7 9.19 -3.01 20.19
C LEU A 7 7.93 -2.84 21.03
N ARG A 8 7.23 -1.70 20.89
CA ARG A 8 6.00 -1.40 21.64
C ARG A 8 4.85 -2.31 21.23
N PHE A 9 4.56 -2.40 19.94
CA PHE A 9 3.40 -3.12 19.42
C PHE A 9 3.66 -4.60 19.16
N ARG A 10 4.93 -5.02 19.10
CA ARG A 10 5.36 -6.41 18.86
C ARG A 10 4.58 -7.10 17.72
N PRO A 11 4.48 -6.49 16.53
CA PRO A 11 3.70 -7.07 15.45
C PRO A 11 4.37 -8.36 14.95
N THR A 12 3.56 -9.37 14.62
CA THR A 12 4.03 -10.57 13.92
C THR A 12 4.10 -10.36 12.40
N VAL A 13 3.32 -9.39 11.88
CA VAL A 13 3.26 -9.04 10.46
C VAL A 13 3.38 -7.53 10.28
N LEU A 14 4.28 -7.09 9.42
CA LEU A 14 4.42 -5.72 8.97
C LEU A 14 3.92 -5.59 7.53
N ARG A 15 2.84 -4.82 7.33
CA ARG A 15 2.32 -4.51 6.00
C ARG A 15 2.88 -3.19 5.49
N THR A 16 3.38 -3.17 4.26
CA THR A 16 4.00 -2.00 3.63
C THR A 16 3.69 -1.93 2.14
N LEU A 17 4.06 -0.84 1.46
CA LEU A 17 4.15 -0.78 0.00
C LEU A 17 5.47 -1.42 -0.51
N ASP A 18 5.59 -1.52 -1.83
CA ASP A 18 6.78 -2.06 -2.49
C ASP A 18 8.03 -1.19 -2.25
N PRO A 19 9.11 -1.73 -1.66
CA PRO A 19 10.39 -1.02 -1.54
C PRO A 19 11.18 -0.92 -2.86
N ASP A 20 10.80 -1.66 -3.91
CA ASP A 20 11.43 -1.60 -5.23
C ASP A 20 10.43 -1.74 -6.39
N PRO A 21 9.52 -0.78 -6.56
CA PRO A 21 8.54 -0.84 -7.62
C PRO A 21 9.16 -0.63 -9.01
N PRO A 22 8.57 -1.21 -10.08
CA PRO A 22 9.00 -0.96 -11.44
C PRO A 22 9.11 0.54 -11.72
N ARG A 23 10.29 0.94 -12.20
CA ARG A 23 10.54 2.31 -12.60
C ARG A 23 9.76 2.59 -13.88
N SER A 24 8.79 3.50 -13.80
CA SER A 24 8.03 3.98 -14.96
C SER A 24 7.88 5.48 -14.89
N ARG A 25 8.16 6.18 -16.00
CA ARG A 25 7.96 7.64 -16.09
C ARG A 25 6.48 8.05 -16.00
N ARG A 26 5.54 7.13 -16.29
CA ARG A 26 4.10 7.42 -16.31
C ARG A 26 3.33 6.79 -15.15
N LEU A 27 3.81 5.65 -14.64
CA LEU A 27 3.11 4.84 -13.63
C LEU A 27 4.04 4.40 -12.49
N GLY A 28 5.17 5.10 -12.29
CA GLY A 28 6.05 4.88 -11.15
C GLY A 28 5.32 5.16 -9.84
N ASP A 29 5.78 4.50 -8.78
CA ASP A 29 5.30 4.81 -7.43
C ASP A 29 5.90 6.13 -6.95
N HIS A 30 5.25 6.77 -5.97
CA HIS A 30 5.77 8.02 -5.42
C HIS A 30 7.03 7.75 -4.57
N PRO A 31 8.06 8.62 -4.60
CA PRO A 31 9.31 8.38 -3.86
C PRO A 31 9.13 8.20 -2.35
N ASP A 32 8.12 8.83 -1.74
CA ASP A 32 7.80 8.68 -0.31
C ASP A 32 7.28 7.27 0.04
N HIS A 33 6.53 6.62 -0.86
CA HIS A 33 6.05 5.25 -0.71
C HIS A 33 7.25 4.30 -0.67
N VAL A 34 8.18 4.48 -1.61
CA VAL A 34 9.40 3.67 -1.73
C VAL A 34 10.30 3.88 -0.51
N ALA A 35 10.54 5.13 -0.12
CA ALA A 35 11.34 5.44 1.06
C ALA A 35 10.72 4.85 2.33
N SER A 36 9.42 5.06 2.55
CA SER A 36 8.70 4.55 3.71
C SER A 36 8.76 3.01 3.78
N ALA A 37 8.60 2.34 2.64
CA ALA A 37 8.70 0.89 2.56
C ALA A 37 10.10 0.37 2.92
N ARG A 38 11.15 1.02 2.43
CA ARG A 38 12.53 0.68 2.76
C ARG A 38 12.83 0.92 4.24
N PHE A 39 12.38 2.04 4.81
CA PHE A 39 12.52 2.31 6.24
C PHE A 39 11.80 1.28 7.10
N ALA A 40 10.59 0.87 6.71
CA ALA A 40 9.81 -0.17 7.37
C ALA A 40 10.51 -1.54 7.34
N ALA A 41 10.96 -1.97 6.16
CA ALA A 41 11.69 -3.22 6.00
C ALA A 41 13.00 -3.23 6.82
N ALA A 42 13.78 -2.14 6.75
CA ALA A 42 15.02 -2.01 7.51
C ALA A 42 14.79 -2.03 9.02
N ALA A 43 13.67 -1.48 9.52
CA ALA A 43 13.34 -1.53 10.94
C ALA A 43 12.95 -2.94 11.41
N ALA A 44 12.31 -3.75 10.54
CA ALA A 44 11.87 -5.11 10.81
C ALA A 44 12.98 -6.17 10.66
N ALA A 45 14.05 -5.86 9.91
CA ALA A 45 15.16 -6.79 9.67
C ALA A 45 15.72 -7.38 10.97
N GLY A 46 15.86 -8.71 11.00
CA GLY A 46 16.39 -9.47 12.15
C GLY A 46 15.44 -9.61 13.34
N ARG A 47 14.16 -9.22 13.22
CA ARG A 47 13.20 -9.24 14.34
C ARG A 47 12.17 -10.38 14.30
N GLY A 48 12.28 -11.31 13.35
CA GLY A 48 11.29 -12.39 13.17
C GLY A 48 9.89 -11.91 12.74
N ILE A 49 9.79 -10.69 12.22
CA ILE A 49 8.53 -10.09 11.76
C ILE A 49 8.35 -10.44 10.27
N SER A 50 7.21 -11.01 9.91
CA SER A 50 6.88 -11.27 8.50
C SER A 50 6.53 -9.97 7.79
N VAL A 51 7.29 -9.62 6.76
CA VAL A 51 7.02 -8.42 5.94
C VAL A 51 6.14 -8.80 4.76
N VAL A 52 5.01 -8.11 4.61
CA VAL A 52 4.07 -8.27 3.50
C VAL A 52 3.99 -6.94 2.76
N ALA A 53 4.57 -6.90 1.57
CA ALA A 53 4.55 -5.71 0.73
C ALA A 53 3.42 -5.78 -0.31
N TYR A 54 2.92 -4.61 -0.71
CA TYR A 54 1.87 -4.46 -1.72
C TYR A 54 2.27 -3.46 -2.81
N ARG A 55 1.80 -3.69 -4.02
CA ARG A 55 1.97 -2.77 -5.16
C ARG A 55 1.20 -1.46 -4.92
N GLY A 56 1.86 -0.32 -5.11
CA GLY A 56 1.20 1.00 -5.15
C GLY A 56 0.76 1.40 -6.55
N TYR A 57 1.04 2.63 -6.99
CA TYR A 57 0.49 3.19 -8.24
C TYR A 57 0.72 2.39 -9.53
N PRO A 58 1.80 1.59 -9.71
CA PRO A 58 1.98 0.87 -10.97
C PRO A 58 0.87 -0.16 -11.27
N MET A 59 0.02 -0.53 -10.31
CA MET A 59 -1.13 -1.42 -10.55
C MET A 59 -2.31 -0.76 -11.30
N THR A 60 -2.26 0.54 -11.59
CA THR A 60 -3.41 1.32 -12.14
C THR A 60 -4.07 0.69 -13.37
N GLY A 61 -3.31 -0.05 -14.19
CA GLY A 61 -3.81 -0.71 -15.41
C GLY A 61 -3.90 -2.24 -15.34
N TRP A 62 -3.62 -2.86 -14.19
CA TRP A 62 -3.65 -4.33 -14.07
C TRP A 62 -5.09 -4.83 -13.97
N SER A 63 -5.34 -6.13 -14.06
CA SER A 63 -6.70 -6.65 -13.82
C SER A 63 -7.15 -6.39 -12.37
N PRO A 64 -8.45 -6.22 -12.10
CA PRO A 64 -8.96 -6.27 -10.72
C PRO A 64 -8.62 -7.62 -10.08
N ASN A 65 -8.12 -7.62 -8.84
CA ASN A 65 -7.87 -8.84 -8.07
C ASN A 65 -8.52 -8.81 -6.68
N LEU A 66 -9.27 -7.76 -6.36
CA LEU A 66 -10.01 -7.61 -5.12
C LEU A 66 -11.50 -7.56 -5.42
N GLY A 67 -12.23 -8.59 -4.98
CA GLY A 67 -13.68 -8.72 -5.17
C GLY A 67 -14.45 -8.81 -3.85
N GLY A 68 -15.77 -8.91 -3.98
CA GLY A 68 -16.72 -9.14 -2.89
C GLY A 68 -16.58 -8.16 -1.72
N ARG A 69 -16.78 -8.69 -0.50
CA ARG A 69 -16.80 -7.91 0.74
C ARG A 69 -15.52 -7.10 0.99
N ALA A 70 -14.37 -7.58 0.56
CA ALA A 70 -13.11 -6.87 0.76
C ALA A 70 -13.02 -5.60 -0.11
N CYS A 71 -13.49 -5.67 -1.36
CA CYS A 71 -13.56 -4.52 -2.25
C CYS A 71 -14.58 -3.49 -1.74
N GLU A 72 -15.74 -3.95 -1.28
CA GLU A 72 -16.78 -3.10 -0.68
C GLU A 72 -16.28 -2.37 0.56
N LEU A 73 -15.63 -3.09 1.48
CA LEU A 73 -15.05 -2.51 2.69
C LEU A 73 -13.99 -1.48 2.34
N LYS A 74 -13.11 -1.77 1.39
CA LYS A 74 -12.08 -0.84 0.93
C LYS A 74 -12.70 0.45 0.37
N ARG A 75 -13.74 0.34 -0.47
CA ARG A 75 -14.50 1.48 -1.00
C ARG A 75 -15.23 2.26 0.10
N GLN A 76 -15.76 1.59 1.11
CA GLN A 76 -16.42 2.23 2.26
C GLN A 76 -15.42 3.05 3.09
N VAL A 77 -14.28 2.45 3.48
CA VAL A 77 -13.24 3.14 4.25
C VAL A 77 -12.66 4.30 3.44
N PHE A 78 -12.38 4.11 2.15
CA PHE A 78 -11.79 5.16 1.34
C PHE A 78 -12.71 6.38 1.15
N ARG A 79 -14.04 6.20 1.20
CA ARG A 79 -14.99 7.31 1.11
C ARG A 79 -14.85 8.34 2.24
N VAL A 80 -14.30 7.96 3.40
CA VAL A 80 -14.03 8.88 4.51
C VAL A 80 -13.10 10.03 4.08
N TYR A 81 -12.17 9.77 3.16
CA TYR A 81 -11.23 10.78 2.66
C TYR A 81 -11.89 11.86 1.80
N ARG A 82 -13.15 11.71 1.38
CA ARG A 82 -13.85 12.71 0.55
C ARG A 82 -13.94 14.09 1.22
N ALA A 83 -13.94 14.14 2.55
CA ALA A 83 -13.94 15.40 3.30
C ALA A 83 -12.59 16.14 3.24
N HIS A 84 -11.51 15.46 2.82
CA HIS A 84 -10.13 15.97 2.88
C HIS A 84 -9.42 15.95 1.52
N ASP A 85 -9.96 15.23 0.53
CA ASP A 85 -9.37 15.09 -0.80
C ASP A 85 -10.44 15.15 -1.89
N TYR A 86 -10.43 16.26 -2.64
CA TYR A 86 -11.38 16.53 -3.73
C TYR A 86 -11.26 15.53 -4.90
N ARG A 87 -10.17 14.75 -4.98
CA ARG A 87 -9.97 13.70 -5.99
C ARG A 87 -10.69 12.41 -5.63
N VAL A 88 -11.23 12.29 -4.41
CA VAL A 88 -12.10 11.17 -3.99
C VAL A 88 -13.52 11.37 -4.56
N ARG A 89 -13.62 11.28 -5.89
CA ARG A 89 -14.88 11.37 -6.66
C ARG A 89 -14.80 10.45 -7.89
N PRO A 90 -15.94 10.08 -8.51
CA PRO A 90 -15.94 9.28 -9.73
C PRO A 90 -15.07 9.89 -10.84
N GLY A 91 -14.45 9.03 -11.65
CA GLY A 91 -13.59 9.43 -12.77
C GLY A 91 -12.11 9.64 -12.44
N TRP A 92 -11.73 9.69 -11.16
CA TRP A 92 -10.31 9.70 -10.77
C TRP A 92 -9.70 8.31 -10.70
N ARG A 93 -8.38 8.25 -10.89
CA ARG A 93 -7.55 7.03 -10.82
C ARG A 93 -7.70 6.22 -9.53
N TYR A 94 -8.20 6.82 -8.44
CA TYR A 94 -8.53 6.12 -7.20
C TYR A 94 -9.51 4.98 -7.40
N GLY A 95 -10.51 5.14 -8.28
CA GLY A 95 -11.48 4.08 -8.58
C GLY A 95 -10.81 2.78 -9.00
N ALA A 96 -9.82 2.87 -9.90
CA ALA A 96 -9.04 1.72 -10.33
C ALA A 96 -8.26 1.08 -9.16
N TRP A 97 -7.72 1.87 -8.24
CA TRP A 97 -6.93 1.31 -7.12
C TRP A 97 -7.79 0.60 -6.07
N LEU A 98 -9.07 0.94 -5.94
CA LEU A 98 -9.96 0.33 -4.95
C LEU A 98 -10.33 -1.12 -5.27
N GLU A 99 -10.15 -1.55 -6.51
CA GLU A 99 -10.45 -2.91 -6.96
C GLU A 99 -9.19 -3.81 -7.00
N ARG A 100 -8.07 -3.29 -6.51
CA ARG A 100 -6.75 -3.92 -6.63
C ARG A 100 -6.01 -3.90 -5.30
N MET A 101 -5.36 -5.00 -4.98
CA MET A 101 -4.47 -5.16 -3.83
C MET A 101 -3.50 -6.30 -4.12
N TYR A 102 -2.46 -6.00 -4.88
CA TYR A 102 -1.46 -6.99 -5.28
C TYR A 102 -0.40 -7.13 -4.20
N ARG A 103 -0.36 -8.29 -3.53
CA ARG A 103 0.78 -8.67 -2.70
C ARG A 103 1.96 -9.02 -3.59
N ILE A 104 3.14 -8.59 -3.21
CA ILE A 104 4.41 -8.92 -3.85
C ILE A 104 5.14 -9.94 -3.01
N ALA A 105 5.66 -10.98 -3.67
CA ALA A 105 6.61 -11.90 -3.08
C ALA A 105 8.01 -11.29 -3.27
N HIS A 106 8.78 -11.27 -2.19
CA HIS A 106 10.23 -11.06 -2.23
C HIS A 106 10.91 -12.39 -1.97
#